data_AF-B2TKU5-F1
#
_entry.id   AF-B2TKU5-F1
#
_cell.length_a   1.000
_cell.length_b   1.000
_cell.length_c   1.000
_cell.angle_alpha   90.00
_cell.angle_beta   90.00
_cell.angle_gamma   90.00
#
_symmetry.space_group_name_H-M   'P 1'
#
loop_
_entity.id
_entity.type
_entity.pdbx_description
1 polymer ?
#
loop_
_entity_poly.entity_id
_entity_poly.type
_entity_poly.pdbx_seq_one_letter_code
_entity_poly.pdbx_strand_id
1 'polypeptide(L)'
;MTPSALNIKGGSASPISISIDDSVGIRITSPKKLTLSADSEIIMKTPKNVKINGVSKINALKTNTQSGFSLETDLNFFSDNVISDGNSSESYPDFDDEPQAGQMPEPEPPKEEKKVLIGVN
;
A
#
# COMPACT_ATOMS: atom_id res chain seq x y z
N MET A 1 27.68 -25.35 -28.01
CA MET A 1 27.62 -25.69 -26.58
C MET A 1 26.98 -24.51 -25.86
N THR A 2 25.86 -24.74 -25.20
CA THR A 2 25.21 -23.74 -24.33
C THR A 2 25.70 -23.98 -22.90
N PRO A 3 26.08 -22.94 -22.13
CA PRO A 3 26.48 -23.14 -20.75
C PRO A 3 25.33 -23.76 -19.95
N SER A 4 25.63 -24.76 -19.11
CA SER A 4 24.65 -25.35 -18.20
C SER A 4 24.38 -24.48 -16.97
N ALA A 5 25.24 -23.48 -16.71
CA ALA A 5 25.05 -22.52 -15.63
C ALA A 5 25.77 -21.18 -15.88
N LEU A 6 25.21 -20.09 -15.34
CA LEU A 6 25.85 -18.77 -15.24
C LEU A 6 26.07 -18.43 -13.76
N ASN A 7 27.30 -18.08 -13.39
CA ASN A 7 27.67 -17.71 -12.03
C ASN A 7 28.27 -16.30 -11.99
N ILE A 8 27.66 -15.40 -11.23
CA ILE A 8 28.18 -14.05 -10.99
C ILE A 8 28.60 -13.96 -9.52
N LYS A 9 29.90 -13.71 -9.28
CA LYS A 9 30.47 -13.50 -7.94
C LYS A 9 31.15 -12.13 -7.90
N GLY A 10 30.79 -11.30 -6.93
CA GLY A 10 31.50 -10.04 -6.66
C GLY A 10 32.93 -10.26 -6.13
N GLY A 11 33.76 -9.22 -6.15
CA GLY A 11 35.17 -9.28 -5.75
C GLY A 11 35.45 -9.23 -4.23
N SER A 12 34.44 -9.35 -3.37
CA SER A 12 34.63 -9.33 -1.92
C SER A 12 34.94 -10.73 -1.35
N ALA A 13 35.50 -10.79 -0.13
CA ALA A 13 35.76 -12.05 0.57
C ALA A 13 34.49 -12.88 0.84
N SER A 14 33.34 -12.23 0.91
CA SER A 14 32.01 -12.85 0.96
C SER A 14 31.10 -12.14 -0.06
N PRO A 15 31.07 -12.62 -1.31
CA PRO A 15 30.33 -11.95 -2.36
C PRO A 15 28.86 -12.36 -2.38
N ILE A 16 28.02 -11.47 -2.92
CA ILE A 16 26.72 -11.91 -3.43
C ILE A 16 26.97 -12.96 -4.52
N SER A 17 26.16 -14.00 -4.53
CA SER A 17 26.22 -15.04 -5.56
C SER A 17 24.87 -15.20 -6.23
N ILE A 18 24.91 -15.26 -7.55
CA ILE A 18 23.76 -15.58 -8.40
C ILE A 18 24.14 -16.82 -9.20
N SER A 19 23.35 -17.88 -9.09
CA SER A 19 23.48 -19.09 -9.89
C SER A 19 22.19 -19.37 -10.65
N ILE A 20 22.31 -19.64 -11.94
CA ILE A 20 21.22 -20.09 -12.81
C ILE A 20 21.54 -21.52 -13.21
N ASP A 21 20.67 -22.46 -12.87
CA ASP A 21 20.84 -23.90 -13.11
C ASP A 21 19.48 -24.48 -13.53
N ASP A 22 19.43 -25.29 -14.59
CA ASP A 22 18.17 -25.82 -15.12
C ASP A 22 17.44 -26.76 -14.14
N SER A 23 18.17 -27.41 -13.22
CA SER A 23 17.62 -28.35 -12.23
C SER A 23 17.12 -27.67 -10.95
N VAL A 24 17.69 -26.52 -10.59
CA VAL A 24 17.40 -25.80 -9.32
C VAL A 24 16.67 -24.47 -9.56
N GLY A 25 16.83 -23.88 -10.75
CA GLY A 25 16.36 -22.54 -11.11
C GLY A 25 17.38 -21.44 -10.78
N ILE A 26 16.86 -20.27 -10.40
CA ILE A 26 17.68 -19.10 -10.05
C ILE A 26 17.85 -19.04 -8.53
N ARG A 27 19.10 -19.01 -8.06
CA ARG A 27 19.43 -18.80 -6.64
C ARG A 27 20.21 -17.51 -6.47
N ILE A 28 19.74 -16.63 -5.59
CA ILE A 28 20.43 -15.40 -5.18
C ILE A 28 20.77 -15.54 -3.69
N THR A 29 22.04 -15.39 -3.33
CA THR A 29 22.49 -15.50 -1.93
C THR A 29 23.33 -14.29 -1.57
N SER A 30 22.94 -13.60 -0.49
CA SER A 30 23.71 -12.51 0.13
C SER A 30 24.20 -12.93 1.51
N PRO A 31 25.47 -12.68 1.87
CA PRO A 31 26.05 -13.06 3.15
C PRO A 31 25.57 -12.21 4.34
N LYS A 32 24.93 -11.05 4.09
CA LYS A 32 24.42 -10.15 5.14
C LYS A 32 22.95 -9.81 4.93
N LYS A 33 22.67 -8.99 3.91
CA LYS A 33 21.33 -8.49 3.61
C LYS A 33 21.08 -8.55 2.11
N LEU A 34 19.90 -9.00 1.72
CA LEU A 34 19.37 -8.87 0.36
C LEU A 34 18.24 -7.84 0.41
N THR A 35 18.21 -6.90 -0.55
CA THR A 35 17.13 -5.92 -0.70
C THR A 35 16.70 -5.92 -2.16
N LEU A 36 15.41 -6.10 -2.39
CA LEU A 36 14.79 -6.07 -3.70
C LEU A 36 13.88 -4.83 -3.72
N SER A 37 14.14 -3.93 -4.65
CA SER A 37 13.39 -2.69 -4.83
C SER A 37 13.00 -2.55 -6.30
N ALA A 38 11.79 -2.07 -6.56
CA ALA A 38 11.30 -1.78 -7.91
C ALA A 38 10.47 -0.49 -7.87
N ASP A 39 10.45 0.26 -8.96
CA ASP A 39 9.70 1.52 -9.06
C ASP A 39 8.19 1.32 -9.08
N SER A 40 7.73 0.12 -9.50
CA SER A 40 6.32 -0.20 -9.61
C SER A 40 5.93 -1.42 -8.78
N GLU A 41 6.42 -2.62 -9.13
CA GLU A 41 5.95 -3.84 -8.48
C GLU A 41 7.03 -4.94 -8.43
N ILE A 42 6.95 -5.78 -7.40
CA ILE A 42 7.67 -7.05 -7.30
C ILE A 42 6.63 -8.16 -7.19
N ILE A 43 6.55 -9.01 -8.22
CA ILE A 43 5.61 -10.14 -8.27
C ILE A 43 6.36 -11.45 -8.01
N MET A 44 5.90 -12.24 -7.04
CA MET A 44 6.36 -13.62 -6.81
C MET A 44 5.24 -14.60 -7.14
N LYS A 45 5.29 -15.24 -8.31
CA LYS A 45 4.28 -16.19 -8.78
C LYS A 45 4.90 -17.55 -9.07
N THR A 46 4.26 -18.61 -8.58
CA THR A 46 4.66 -20.00 -8.80
C THR A 46 3.43 -20.91 -8.83
N PRO A 47 3.43 -21.99 -9.62
CA PRO A 47 2.28 -22.90 -9.71
C PRO A 47 1.94 -23.62 -8.39
N LYS A 48 2.90 -23.76 -7.47
CA LYS A 48 2.73 -24.51 -6.22
C LYS A 48 2.49 -23.59 -5.03
N ASN A 49 3.58 -23.06 -4.45
CA ASN A 49 3.54 -22.17 -3.30
C ASN A 49 4.83 -21.36 -3.20
N VAL A 50 4.73 -20.17 -2.60
CA VAL A 50 5.89 -19.37 -2.18
C VAL A 50 6.15 -19.66 -0.71
N LYS A 51 7.35 -20.16 -0.38
CA LYS A 51 7.75 -20.46 1.00
C LYS A 51 8.70 -19.38 1.52
N ILE A 52 8.28 -18.64 2.54
CA ILE A 52 9.09 -17.64 3.24
C ILE A 52 9.47 -18.22 4.61
N ASN A 53 10.76 -18.50 4.82
CA ASN A 53 11.27 -18.96 6.12
C ASN A 53 12.06 -17.84 6.78
N GLY A 54 11.53 -17.29 7.87
CA GLY A 54 12.24 -16.37 8.75
C GLY A 54 12.72 -17.10 10.01
N VAL A 55 13.89 -16.74 10.53
CA VAL A 55 14.40 -17.33 11.79
C VAL A 55 13.59 -16.85 13.00
N SER A 56 13.07 -15.62 12.95
CA SER A 56 12.39 -15.00 14.10
C SER A 56 11.02 -14.41 13.74
N LYS A 57 10.96 -13.51 12.74
CA LYS A 57 9.74 -12.78 12.38
C LYS A 57 9.69 -12.51 10.88
N ILE A 58 8.48 -12.43 10.34
CA ILE A 58 8.18 -11.85 9.03
C ILE A 58 7.41 -10.56 9.31
N ASN A 59 7.87 -9.43 8.76
CA ASN A 59 7.22 -8.13 8.93
C ASN A 59 6.76 -7.62 7.57
N ALA A 60 5.50 -7.23 7.48
CA ALA A 60 4.93 -6.53 6.34
C ALA A 60 4.60 -5.10 6.79
N LEU A 61 5.45 -4.14 6.40
CA LEU A 61 5.30 -2.73 6.75
C LEU A 61 5.14 -1.90 5.49
N LYS A 62 4.18 -1.00 5.52
CA LYS A 62 4.01 0.05 4.51
C LYS A 62 4.67 1.34 4.98
N THR A 63 5.40 2.01 4.09
CA THR A 63 6.05 3.30 4.37
C THR A 63 5.39 4.43 3.55
N ASN A 64 4.87 5.46 4.23
CA ASN A 64 4.59 6.81 3.72
C ASN A 64 3.65 7.00 2.49
N THR A 65 2.61 6.18 2.31
CA THR A 65 1.58 6.40 1.25
C THR A 65 0.17 6.13 1.79
N GLN A 66 -0.90 6.44 1.05
CA GLN A 66 -2.31 6.30 1.47
C GLN A 66 -3.02 5.11 0.81
N SER A 67 -2.32 3.98 0.59
CA SER A 67 -2.91 2.75 0.02
C SER A 67 -3.04 1.61 1.05
N GLY A 68 -4.05 0.74 0.96
CA GLY A 68 -4.22 -0.36 1.92
C GLY A 68 -3.14 -1.45 1.82
N PHE A 69 -2.97 -2.23 2.90
CA PHE A 69 -2.42 -3.58 2.80
C PHE A 69 -3.61 -4.54 2.72
N SER A 70 -3.68 -5.34 1.66
CA SER A 70 -4.66 -6.42 1.54
C SER A 70 -3.95 -7.75 1.60
N LEU A 71 -4.45 -8.64 2.44
CA LEU A 71 -4.00 -10.03 2.54
C LEU A 71 -5.24 -10.91 2.38
N GLU A 72 -5.45 -11.40 1.16
CA GLU A 72 -6.54 -12.30 0.85
C GLU A 72 -6.03 -13.75 0.92
N THR A 73 -6.26 -14.41 2.05
CA THR A 73 -5.92 -15.84 2.24
C THR A 73 -6.59 -16.41 3.50
N ASP A 74 -6.66 -17.74 3.59
CA ASP A 74 -6.91 -18.45 4.84
C ASP A 74 -5.63 -18.49 5.69
N LEU A 75 -5.58 -17.71 6.77
CA LEU A 75 -4.45 -17.68 7.69
C LEU A 75 -4.59 -18.80 8.72
N ASN A 76 -3.62 -19.74 8.71
CA ASN A 76 -3.53 -20.80 9.70
C ASN A 76 -2.33 -20.54 10.61
N PHE A 77 -2.58 -20.14 11.85
CA PHE A 77 -1.54 -19.91 12.85
C PHE A 77 -1.32 -21.18 13.67
N PHE A 78 -0.17 -21.81 13.48
CA PHE A 78 0.31 -22.89 14.35
C PHE A 78 1.27 -22.29 15.38
N SER A 79 0.76 -21.97 16.57
CA SER A 79 1.55 -21.43 17.67
C SER A 79 1.16 -22.15 18.96
N ASP A 80 2.16 -22.44 19.80
CA ASP A 80 1.94 -22.98 21.15
C ASP A 80 1.25 -21.95 22.07
N ASN A 81 1.29 -20.66 21.70
CA ASN A 81 0.62 -19.56 22.39
C ASN A 81 -0.14 -18.69 21.38
N VAL A 82 -1.47 -18.68 21.47
CA VAL A 82 -2.36 -17.81 20.69
C VAL A 82 -3.02 -16.84 21.66
N ILE A 83 -2.86 -15.53 21.43
CA ILE A 83 -3.65 -14.51 22.13
C ILE A 83 -4.98 -14.41 21.38
N SER A 84 -6.05 -14.93 22.00
CA SER A 84 -7.40 -15.03 21.43
C SER A 84 -7.96 -13.70 20.97
N ASP A 85 -7.71 -12.62 21.73
CA ASP A 85 -8.44 -11.35 21.58
C ASP A 85 -7.49 -10.20 21.23
N GLY A 86 -6.73 -10.36 20.14
CA GLY A 86 -5.93 -9.30 19.54
C GLY A 86 -6.80 -8.26 18.83
N ASN A 87 -7.65 -7.55 19.57
CA ASN A 87 -8.41 -6.41 19.10
C ASN A 87 -7.50 -5.16 19.11
N SER A 88 -7.49 -4.42 18.00
CA SER A 88 -7.05 -3.03 17.98
C SER A 88 -8.11 -2.22 17.23
N SER A 89 -8.88 -1.43 17.97
CA SER A 89 -9.82 -0.45 17.42
C SER A 89 -9.39 0.95 17.87
N GLU A 90 -9.22 1.86 16.92
CA GLU A 90 -9.21 3.30 17.21
C GLU A 90 -10.60 3.85 16.91
N SER A 91 -11.22 4.48 17.93
CA SER A 91 -12.46 5.24 17.76
C SER A 91 -12.09 6.68 17.43
N TYR A 92 -12.63 7.20 16.33
CA TYR A 92 -12.60 8.62 16.04
C TYR A 92 -13.77 9.32 16.75
N PRO A 93 -13.62 10.57 17.18
CA PRO A 93 -14.75 11.35 17.67
C PRO A 93 -15.81 11.48 16.57
N ASP A 94 -17.08 11.47 16.97
CA ASP A 94 -18.19 11.72 16.07
C ASP A 94 -17.99 13.08 15.35
N PHE A 95 -18.27 13.11 14.06
CA PHE A 95 -18.23 14.33 13.28
C PHE A 95 -19.40 15.23 13.74
N ASP A 96 -19.09 16.30 14.48
CA ASP A 96 -20.07 17.33 14.86
C ASP A 96 -20.27 18.32 13.69
N ASP A 97 -20.65 17.80 12.52
CA ASP A 97 -21.21 18.60 11.43
C ASP A 97 -22.74 18.50 11.51
N GLU A 98 -23.33 19.02 12.59
CA GLU A 98 -24.74 19.41 12.49
C GLU A 98 -24.86 20.40 11.33
N PRO A 99 -25.76 20.17 10.34
CA PRO A 99 -25.90 21.08 9.22
C PRO A 99 -26.28 22.47 9.74
N GLN A 100 -25.37 23.43 9.60
CA GLN A 100 -25.66 24.81 9.98
C GLN A 100 -26.83 25.33 9.15
N ALA A 101 -27.90 25.74 9.84
CA ALA A 101 -29.03 26.36 9.19
C ALA A 101 -28.55 27.58 8.39
N GLY A 102 -28.79 27.57 7.08
CA GLY A 102 -28.42 28.69 6.22
C GLY A 102 -29.11 29.98 6.69
N GLN A 103 -28.38 31.09 6.75
CA GLN A 103 -28.99 32.39 6.95
C GLN A 103 -29.84 32.74 5.73
N MET A 104 -31.11 33.06 5.97
CA MET A 104 -31.98 33.56 4.92
C MET A 104 -31.38 34.90 4.43
N PRO A 105 -31.13 35.06 3.11
CA PRO A 105 -30.60 36.31 2.59
C PRO A 105 -31.55 37.46 2.95
N GLU A 106 -30.98 38.61 3.33
CA GLU A 106 -31.77 39.80 3.63
C GLU A 106 -32.64 40.17 2.42
N PRO A 107 -33.91 40.56 2.63
CA PRO A 107 -34.80 40.89 1.54
C PRO A 107 -34.24 42.04 0.72
N GLU A 108 -34.17 41.86 -0.61
CA GLU A 108 -33.69 42.89 -1.52
C GLU A 108 -34.50 44.19 -1.33
N PRO A 109 -33.84 45.36 -1.29
CA PRO A 109 -34.54 46.62 -1.17
C PRO A 109 -35.48 46.83 -2.37
N PRO A 110 -36.66 47.45 -2.16
CA PRO A 110 -37.67 47.60 -3.20
C PRO A 110 -37.11 48.40 -4.38
N LYS A 111 -37.24 47.85 -5.59
CA LYS A 111 -36.83 48.50 -6.83
C LYS A 111 -37.64 49.78 -7.05
N GLU A 112 -36.96 50.91 -7.17
CA GLU A 112 -37.60 52.17 -7.57
C GLU A 112 -38.18 52.06 -8.98
N GLU A 113 -39.49 52.21 -9.10
CA GLU A 113 -40.17 52.36 -10.38
C GLU A 113 -39.77 53.69 -11.02
N LYS A 114 -39.03 53.63 -12.13
CA LYS A 114 -38.81 54.79 -12.99
C LYS A 114 -40.14 55.26 -13.54
N LYS A 115 -40.63 56.41 -13.07
CA LYS A 115 -41.73 57.14 -13.70
C LYS A 115 -41.36 57.45 -15.15
N VAL A 116 -42.03 56.79 -16.08
CA VAL A 116 -42.03 57.16 -17.50
C VAL A 116 -42.78 58.49 -17.61
N LEU A 117 -42.05 59.59 -17.84
CA LEU A 117 -42.68 60.84 -18.25
C LEU A 117 -43.30 60.63 -19.64
N ILE A 118 -44.63 60.78 -19.68
CA ILE A 118 -45.44 60.76 -20.87
C ILE A 118 -45.19 62.08 -21.62
N GLY A 119 -44.50 62.02 -22.75
CA GLY A 119 -44.45 63.13 -23.72
C GLY A 119 -45.64 63.00 -24.67
N VAL A 120 -46.58 63.95 -24.58
CA VAL A 120 -47.72 64.10 -25.48
C VAL A 120 -47.34 65.06 -26.61
N ASN A 121 -47.54 64.60 -27.85
CA ASN A 121 -47.58 65.28 -29.16
C ASN A 121 -46.49 66.29 -29.53
#